data_AF-A0A4R6K5M9-F1
#
_entry.id   AF-A0A4R6K5M9-F1
#
_cell.length_a   1.000
_cell.length_b   1.000
_cell.length_c   1.000
_cell.angle_alpha   90.00
_cell.angle_beta   90.00
_cell.angle_gamma   90.00
#
_symmetry.space_group_name_H-M   'P 1'
#
loop_
_entity.id
_entity.type
_entity.pdbx_description
1 polymer ?
#
loop_
_entity_poly.entity_id
_entity_poly.type
_entity_poly.pdbx_seq_one_letter_code
_entity_poly.pdbx_strand_id
1 'polypeptide(L)'
;MDVEAPGAEPGKLGRRRGLWVAGVVVLAVVAGAVTWAVVGRQGPGTGAGEVSASGTPAPTASESAAEERMPGQVEAILKARASAVLAGRLPQYLEAVDPGNQELRKRHELVFSNLRRIGVRQLSYRLESTWAPEERPQHGAGARAFRVLMMMQVAGIDTAPRATFVGYTFAERGGRLLLVDDDDIAAELDSGGYREPWDLGAIEVMRKPGVLVVVPAGEGGNAERLAGEAQAAVPAVRSATRRAQAGILVIALADKRSMDPEWRTGGHAAGAVAVPNVAPTAEDPTSSRRSAAGW
;
A
#
# COMPACT_ATOMS: atom_id res chain seq x y z
N MET A 1 55.65 15.23 69.47
CA MET A 1 55.36 14.07 68.61
C MET A 1 54.76 14.62 67.34
N ASP A 2 55.67 14.98 66.46
CA ASP A 2 55.46 15.40 65.07
C ASP A 2 54.88 14.25 64.25
N VAL A 3 53.89 14.55 63.40
CA VAL A 3 53.83 14.04 62.02
C VAL A 3 53.18 15.14 61.16
N GLU A 4 53.92 15.51 60.13
CA GLU A 4 53.71 16.60 59.19
C GLU A 4 53.25 16.07 57.81
N ALA A 5 52.28 16.78 57.22
CA ALA A 5 51.96 16.97 55.78
C ALA A 5 51.58 15.76 54.88
N PRO A 6 50.96 15.97 53.67
CA PRO A 6 50.68 17.22 52.94
C PRO A 6 49.17 17.42 52.60
N GLY A 7 48.62 18.62 52.40
CA GLY A 7 49.00 19.66 51.45
C GLY A 7 47.97 19.67 50.31
N ALA A 8 46.86 20.40 50.49
CA ALA A 8 45.81 20.56 49.47
C ALA A 8 45.68 22.04 49.08
N GLU A 9 46.04 22.37 47.84
CA GLU A 9 45.80 23.67 47.23
C GLU A 9 44.36 23.81 46.69
N PRO A 10 43.78 25.04 46.69
CA PRO A 10 42.39 25.28 46.29
C PRO A 10 42.24 25.57 44.78
N GLY A 11 41.61 24.65 44.07
CA GLY A 11 41.25 24.79 42.65
C GLY A 11 39.92 25.52 42.43
N LYS A 12 40.03 26.71 41.83
CA LYS A 12 39.02 27.68 41.37
C LYS A 12 37.68 27.14 40.81
N LEU A 13 36.62 27.88 41.12
CA LEU A 13 35.27 27.83 40.54
C LEU A 13 35.26 27.81 39.00
N GLY A 14 34.58 26.82 38.43
CA GLY A 14 34.21 26.75 37.02
C GLY A 14 32.75 26.32 36.85
N ARG A 15 31.84 27.29 36.89
CA ARG A 15 30.39 27.14 36.70
C ARG A 15 30.10 26.82 35.23
N ARG A 16 29.79 25.57 34.88
CA ARG A 16 29.15 25.22 33.60
C ARG A 16 28.03 24.19 33.81
N ARG A 17 26.80 24.72 33.82
CA ARG A 17 25.58 23.99 33.48
C ARG A 17 25.66 23.60 32.00
N GLY A 18 25.40 22.35 31.66
CA GLY A 18 25.38 21.90 30.27
C GLY A 18 24.86 20.48 30.09
N LEU A 19 23.56 20.39 29.82
CA LEU A 19 22.82 19.39 29.01
C LEU A 19 23.13 17.89 29.22
N TRP A 20 22.27 17.15 29.93
CA TRP A 20 21.06 16.46 29.41
C TRP A 20 21.30 15.44 28.29
N VAL A 21 21.29 14.16 28.72
CA VAL A 21 20.73 12.96 28.06
C VAL A 21 20.99 12.81 26.56
N ALA A 22 22.03 12.04 26.22
CA ALA A 22 22.16 11.41 24.92
C ALA A 22 21.16 10.23 24.83
N GLY A 23 20.02 10.47 24.17
CA GLY A 23 19.12 9.41 23.71
C GLY A 23 19.74 8.73 22.49
N VAL A 24 20.22 7.50 22.69
CA VAL A 24 20.72 6.65 21.59
C VAL A 24 19.50 6.11 20.84
N VAL A 25 19.23 6.63 19.64
CA VAL A 25 18.28 6.02 18.69
C VAL A 25 19.07 5.04 17.82
N VAL A 26 18.92 3.73 18.09
CA VAL A 26 19.44 2.68 17.22
C VAL A 26 18.39 2.39 16.14
N LEU A 27 18.67 2.81 14.91
CA LEU A 27 17.80 2.60 13.75
C LEU A 27 18.39 1.43 12.94
N ALA A 28 17.91 0.22 13.18
CA ALA A 28 18.30 -0.96 12.42
C ALA A 28 17.60 -0.94 11.05
N VAL A 29 18.32 -0.53 10.00
CA VAL A 29 17.84 -0.59 8.61
C VAL A 29 18.14 -1.98 8.06
N VAL A 30 17.12 -2.83 7.94
CA VAL A 30 17.23 -4.12 7.25
C VAL A 30 16.87 -3.90 5.78
N ALA A 31 17.87 -3.99 4.90
CA ALA A 31 17.66 -3.99 3.45
C ALA A 31 17.41 -5.43 2.98
N GLY A 32 16.14 -5.81 2.81
CA GLY A 32 15.76 -7.07 2.18
C GLY A 32 15.73 -6.92 0.66
N ALA A 33 16.61 -7.63 -0.04
CA ALA A 33 16.50 -7.87 -1.47
C ALA A 33 15.83 -9.24 -1.66
N VAL A 34 14.61 -9.27 -2.19
CA VAL A 34 13.95 -10.51 -2.58
C VAL A 34 13.88 -10.54 -4.11
N THR A 35 14.73 -11.37 -4.71
CA THR A 35 14.69 -11.70 -6.14
C THR A 35 13.97 -13.04 -6.29
N TRP A 36 12.74 -13.04 -6.79
CA TRP A 36 12.09 -14.27 -7.25
C TRP A 36 12.41 -14.50 -8.72
N ALA A 37 13.20 -15.55 -8.98
CA ALA A 37 13.44 -16.07 -10.31
C ALA A 37 12.31 -17.03 -10.69
N VAL A 38 11.57 -16.71 -11.74
CA VAL A 38 10.60 -17.62 -12.37
C VAL A 38 11.38 -18.66 -13.16
N VAL A 39 11.47 -19.88 -12.65
CA VAL A 39 11.92 -21.05 -13.43
C VAL A 39 10.68 -21.84 -13.83
N GLY A 40 10.32 -21.73 -15.11
CA GLY A 40 9.31 -22.57 -15.72
C GLY A 40 9.82 -24.00 -15.93
N ARG A 41 8.98 -24.98 -15.63
CA ARG A 41 9.03 -26.32 -16.24
C ARG A 41 7.64 -26.77 -16.65
N GLN A 42 7.50 -27.01 -17.95
CA GLN A 42 6.40 -27.72 -18.58
C GLN A 42 6.45 -29.21 -18.23
N GLY A 43 5.28 -29.87 -18.27
CA GLY A 43 5.01 -31.25 -17.82
C GLY A 43 5.68 -32.37 -18.64
N PRO A 44 5.22 -33.64 -18.52
CA PRO A 44 3.88 -34.00 -18.98
C PRO A 44 3.16 -35.05 -18.09
N GLY A 45 1.83 -35.09 -18.18
CA GLY A 45 1.02 -36.11 -17.52
C GLY A 45 -0.25 -36.38 -18.32
N THR A 46 -0.11 -37.22 -19.35
CA THR A 46 -1.22 -37.81 -20.10
C THR A 46 -2.00 -38.75 -19.17
N GLY A 47 -3.29 -38.51 -18.99
CA GLY A 47 -4.17 -39.37 -18.22
C GLY A 47 -5.62 -39.11 -18.62
N ALA A 48 -6.09 -39.89 -19.58
CA ALA A 48 -7.47 -39.90 -20.02
C ALA A 48 -8.40 -40.31 -18.86
N GLY A 49 -9.47 -39.53 -18.69
CA GLY A 49 -10.59 -39.85 -17.82
C GLY A 49 -11.84 -39.22 -18.39
N GLU A 50 -12.50 -39.93 -19.32
CA GLU A 50 -13.88 -39.64 -19.71
C GLU A 50 -14.79 -39.83 -18.49
N VAL A 51 -15.43 -38.74 -18.04
CA VAL A 51 -16.62 -38.83 -17.21
C VAL A 51 -17.69 -37.95 -17.85
N SER A 52 -18.69 -38.60 -18.43
CA SER A 52 -19.86 -37.96 -19.01
C SER A 52 -20.83 -37.48 -17.92
N ALA A 53 -21.21 -36.22 -18.10
CA ALA A 53 -22.52 -35.60 -17.85
C ALA A 53 -23.03 -35.40 -16.41
N SER A 54 -23.12 -34.13 -16.03
CA SER A 54 -24.40 -33.52 -15.68
C SER A 54 -24.40 -32.07 -16.19
N GLY A 55 -25.32 -31.78 -17.11
CA GLY A 55 -25.35 -30.52 -17.85
C GLY A 55 -25.71 -29.34 -16.96
N THR A 56 -24.70 -28.54 -16.63
CA THR A 56 -24.88 -27.11 -16.36
C THR A 56 -25.44 -26.48 -17.64
N PRO A 57 -26.54 -25.70 -17.59
CA PRO A 57 -26.99 -24.96 -18.76
C PRO A 57 -25.82 -24.11 -19.27
N ALA A 58 -25.49 -24.26 -20.55
CA ALA A 58 -24.45 -23.47 -21.19
C ALA A 58 -24.84 -21.99 -21.06
N PRO A 59 -23.90 -21.10 -20.69
CA PRO A 59 -24.17 -19.67 -20.61
C PRO A 59 -24.73 -19.21 -21.95
N THR A 60 -25.79 -18.42 -21.87
CA THR A 60 -26.44 -17.86 -23.05
C THR A 60 -25.44 -16.92 -23.74
N ALA A 61 -25.41 -16.84 -25.07
CA ALA A 61 -24.44 -16.00 -25.79
C ALA A 61 -24.42 -14.51 -25.37
N SER A 62 -25.50 -14.03 -24.72
CA SER A 62 -25.56 -12.70 -24.11
C SER A 62 -24.83 -12.58 -22.77
N GLU A 63 -24.79 -13.65 -21.98
CA GLU A 63 -24.07 -13.72 -20.70
C GLU A 63 -22.55 -13.78 -20.94
N SER A 64 -22.10 -14.62 -21.87
CA SER A 64 -20.66 -14.70 -22.23
C SER A 64 -20.13 -13.35 -22.73
N ALA A 65 -20.91 -12.65 -23.56
CA ALA A 65 -20.52 -11.33 -24.06
C ALA A 65 -20.56 -10.25 -22.95
N ALA A 66 -21.40 -10.39 -21.92
CA ALA A 66 -21.39 -9.49 -20.76
C ALA A 66 -20.14 -9.73 -19.90
N GLU A 67 -19.78 -11.00 -19.67
CA GLU A 67 -18.57 -11.39 -18.95
C GLU A 67 -17.28 -10.89 -19.63
N GLU A 68 -17.20 -11.00 -20.97
CA GLU A 68 -16.05 -10.49 -21.75
C GLU A 68 -15.89 -8.97 -21.67
N ARG A 69 -16.98 -8.22 -21.47
CA ARG A 69 -16.94 -6.74 -21.38
C ARG A 69 -16.64 -6.22 -19.98
N MET A 70 -16.90 -7.03 -18.95
CA MET A 70 -16.81 -6.59 -17.56
C MET A 70 -15.42 -6.05 -17.18
N PRO A 71 -14.27 -6.68 -17.53
CA PRO A 71 -12.95 -6.14 -17.19
C PRO A 71 -12.72 -4.71 -17.70
N GLY A 72 -13.11 -4.43 -18.95
CA GLY A 72 -12.97 -3.08 -19.52
C GLY A 72 -13.85 -2.03 -18.83
N GLN A 73 -15.05 -2.43 -18.36
CA GLN A 73 -15.91 -1.55 -17.56
C GLN A 73 -15.31 -1.28 -16.18
N VAL A 74 -14.74 -2.31 -15.52
CA VAL A 74 -14.04 -2.17 -14.24
C VAL A 74 -12.86 -1.22 -14.38
N GLU A 75 -12.03 -1.35 -15.42
CA GLU A 75 -10.91 -0.43 -15.67
C GLU A 75 -11.37 1.02 -15.84
N ALA A 76 -12.47 1.25 -16.56
CA ALA A 76 -13.05 2.57 -16.73
C ALA A 76 -13.51 3.17 -15.39
N ILE A 77 -14.17 2.38 -14.54
CA ILE A 77 -14.58 2.78 -13.18
C ILE A 77 -13.35 3.16 -12.35
N LEU A 78 -12.32 2.31 -12.33
CA LEU A 78 -11.12 2.54 -11.53
C LEU A 78 -10.36 3.79 -11.99
N LYS A 79 -10.27 4.03 -13.30
CA LYS A 79 -9.70 5.26 -13.88
C LYS A 79 -10.46 6.52 -13.46
N ALA A 80 -11.80 6.47 -13.47
CA ALA A 80 -12.64 7.56 -13.01
C ALA A 80 -12.44 7.84 -11.51
N ARG A 81 -12.39 6.79 -10.68
CA ARG A 81 -12.12 6.88 -9.24
C ARG A 81 -10.78 7.53 -8.95
N ALA A 82 -9.70 7.10 -9.61
CA ALA A 82 -8.38 7.71 -9.45
C ALA A 82 -8.40 9.21 -9.79
N SER A 83 -9.02 9.56 -10.91
CA SER A 83 -9.16 10.96 -11.35
C SER A 83 -9.95 11.80 -10.35
N ALA A 84 -11.00 11.23 -9.76
CA ALA A 84 -11.82 11.89 -8.75
C ALA A 84 -11.05 12.19 -7.46
N VAL A 85 -10.21 11.26 -6.97
CA VAL A 85 -9.32 11.51 -5.82
C VAL A 85 -8.34 12.65 -6.14
N LEU A 86 -7.68 12.60 -7.29
CA LEU A 86 -6.70 13.64 -7.66
C LEU A 86 -7.36 15.03 -7.82
N ALA A 87 -8.60 15.07 -8.34
CA ALA A 87 -9.37 16.29 -8.51
C ALA A 87 -10.14 16.76 -7.26
N GLY A 88 -10.16 16.00 -6.16
CA GLY A 88 -10.91 16.36 -4.96
C GLY A 88 -12.43 16.27 -5.14
N ARG A 89 -12.90 15.33 -5.95
CA ARG A 89 -14.27 15.17 -6.41
C ARG A 89 -14.95 13.96 -5.75
N LEU A 90 -15.37 14.10 -4.49
CA LEU A 90 -15.97 13.01 -3.71
C LEU A 90 -17.22 12.40 -4.38
N PRO A 91 -18.20 13.18 -4.89
CA PRO A 91 -19.38 12.59 -5.54
C PRO A 91 -19.03 11.68 -6.71
N GLN A 92 -18.06 12.08 -7.54
CA GLN A 92 -17.57 11.30 -8.68
C GLN A 92 -16.81 10.05 -8.24
N TYR A 93 -16.10 10.11 -7.11
CA TYR A 93 -15.43 8.93 -6.55
C TYR A 93 -16.43 7.86 -6.08
N LEU A 94 -17.58 8.28 -5.54
CA LEU A 94 -18.63 7.40 -5.02
C LEU A 94 -19.67 6.97 -6.06
N GLU A 95 -19.56 7.44 -7.31
CA GLU A 95 -20.57 7.20 -8.35
C GLU A 95 -20.77 5.72 -8.69
N ALA A 96 -19.67 4.95 -8.60
CA ALA A 96 -19.65 3.53 -8.87
C ALA A 96 -19.67 2.68 -7.58
N VAL A 97 -19.86 3.28 -6.41
CA VAL A 97 -20.02 2.54 -5.14
C VAL A 97 -21.51 2.29 -4.91
N ASP A 98 -21.89 1.05 -4.62
CA ASP A 98 -23.30 0.65 -4.46
C ASP A 98 -24.08 1.61 -3.53
N PRO A 99 -25.08 2.36 -4.05
CA PRO A 99 -25.89 3.27 -3.26
C PRO A 99 -26.74 2.54 -2.21
N GLY A 100 -27.00 1.24 -2.39
CA GLY A 100 -27.69 0.40 -1.40
C GLY A 100 -26.79 -0.01 -0.22
N ASN A 101 -25.47 0.02 -0.38
CA ASN A 101 -24.52 -0.40 0.65
C ASN A 101 -23.93 0.82 1.40
N GLN A 102 -24.66 1.31 2.41
CA GLN A 102 -24.28 2.51 3.15
C GLN A 102 -22.97 2.38 3.92
N GLU A 103 -22.64 1.18 4.41
CA GLU A 103 -21.39 0.94 5.12
C GLU A 103 -20.18 0.99 4.18
N LEU A 104 -20.28 0.36 3.00
CA LEU A 104 -19.25 0.47 1.96
C LEU A 104 -19.03 1.93 1.54
N ARG A 105 -20.10 2.70 1.37
CA ARG A 105 -19.99 4.13 1.03
C ARG A 105 -19.25 4.93 2.09
N LYS A 106 -19.56 4.74 3.37
CA LYS A 106 -18.84 5.39 4.48
C LYS A 106 -17.36 5.02 4.49
N ARG A 107 -17.02 3.75 4.27
CA ARG A 107 -15.62 3.31 4.14
C ARG A 107 -14.92 4.03 2.99
N HIS A 108 -15.57 4.14 1.83
CA HIS A 108 -15.00 4.85 0.68
C HIS A 108 -14.91 6.36 0.86
N GLU A 109 -15.85 7.01 1.54
CA GLU A 109 -15.73 8.42 1.94
C GLU A 109 -14.49 8.66 2.81
N LEU A 110 -14.27 7.75 3.76
CA LEU A 110 -13.09 7.77 4.63
C LEU A 110 -11.80 7.58 3.83
N VAL A 111 -11.72 6.54 2.98
CA VAL A 111 -10.56 6.27 2.13
C VAL A 111 -10.26 7.48 1.23
N PHE A 112 -11.28 8.07 0.62
CA PHE A 112 -11.13 9.28 -0.19
C PHE A 112 -10.50 10.42 0.61
N SER A 113 -11.06 10.71 1.80
CA SER A 113 -10.56 11.76 2.69
C SER A 113 -9.10 11.52 3.09
N ASN A 114 -8.77 10.28 3.45
CA ASN A 114 -7.43 9.87 3.85
C ASN A 114 -6.41 10.02 2.70
N LEU A 115 -6.74 9.55 1.48
CA LEU A 115 -5.88 9.69 0.30
C LEU A 115 -5.63 11.17 -0.03
N ARG A 116 -6.66 12.02 0.08
CA ARG A 116 -6.50 13.48 -0.09
C ARG A 116 -5.58 14.06 0.97
N ARG A 117 -5.74 13.66 2.23
CA ARG A 117 -4.95 14.16 3.37
C ARG A 117 -3.47 13.77 3.25
N ILE A 118 -3.20 12.53 2.81
CA ILE A 118 -1.85 12.04 2.51
C ILE A 118 -1.20 12.79 1.34
N GLY A 119 -1.95 13.57 0.56
CA GLY A 119 -1.40 14.39 -0.52
C GLY A 119 -0.85 13.55 -1.67
N VAL A 120 -1.67 12.62 -2.14
CA VAL A 120 -1.38 11.82 -3.33
C VAL A 120 -1.28 12.72 -4.56
N ARG A 121 -0.14 12.64 -5.27
CA ARG A 121 0.13 13.39 -6.51
C ARG A 121 -0.15 12.59 -7.77
N GLN A 122 0.03 11.27 -7.71
CA GLN A 122 -0.34 10.35 -8.78
C GLN A 122 -1.09 9.18 -8.17
N LEU A 123 -2.15 8.76 -8.85
CA LEU A 123 -2.94 7.59 -8.51
C LEU A 123 -3.40 6.94 -9.81
N SER A 124 -3.18 5.64 -9.93
CA SER A 124 -3.78 4.83 -10.98
C SER A 124 -4.05 3.43 -10.47
N TYR A 125 -4.92 2.73 -11.16
CA TYR A 125 -5.27 1.35 -10.88
C TYR A 125 -5.11 0.56 -12.17
N ARG A 126 -4.72 -0.72 -12.06
CA ARG A 126 -4.74 -1.68 -13.17
C ARG A 126 -5.28 -3.00 -12.65
N LEU A 127 -6.01 -3.72 -13.50
CA LEU A 127 -6.32 -5.11 -13.23
C LEU A 127 -5.02 -5.93 -13.30
N GLU A 128 -4.91 -6.94 -12.47
CA GLU A 128 -3.84 -7.91 -12.60
C GLU A 128 -4.14 -8.88 -13.74
N SER A 129 -3.34 -8.84 -14.80
CA SER A 129 -3.60 -9.63 -16.02
C SER A 129 -3.42 -11.13 -15.83
N THR A 130 -2.65 -11.56 -14.83
CA THR A 130 -2.40 -12.96 -14.50
C THR A 130 -3.45 -13.57 -13.57
N TRP A 131 -4.35 -12.76 -13.04
CA TRP A 131 -5.36 -13.19 -12.08
C TRP A 131 -6.74 -13.19 -12.72
N ALA A 132 -7.38 -14.36 -12.75
CA ALA A 132 -8.70 -14.51 -13.34
C ALA A 132 -9.79 -14.00 -12.40
N PRO A 133 -10.77 -13.21 -12.88
CA PRO A 133 -11.90 -12.76 -12.06
C PRO A 133 -12.62 -13.93 -11.37
N GLU A 134 -12.83 -13.83 -10.06
CA GLU A 134 -13.43 -14.90 -9.27
C GLU A 134 -14.91 -14.62 -8.98
N GLU A 135 -15.75 -15.64 -9.05
CA GLU A 135 -17.18 -15.49 -8.74
C GLU A 135 -17.41 -15.20 -7.25
N ARG A 136 -18.31 -14.25 -6.96
CA ARG A 136 -18.69 -13.91 -5.57
C ARG A 136 -20.22 -13.98 -5.40
N PRO A 137 -20.82 -15.18 -5.42
CA PRO A 137 -22.28 -15.36 -5.45
C PRO A 137 -23.02 -14.74 -4.26
N GLN A 138 -22.34 -14.53 -3.12
CA GLN A 138 -22.88 -13.80 -1.97
C GLN A 138 -23.26 -12.33 -2.29
N HIS A 139 -22.67 -11.75 -3.35
CA HIS A 139 -23.02 -10.43 -3.86
C HIS A 139 -23.96 -10.51 -5.09
N GLY A 140 -24.59 -11.65 -5.33
CA GLY A 140 -25.55 -11.87 -6.41
C GLY A 140 -24.96 -12.55 -7.64
N ALA A 141 -25.85 -12.98 -8.54
CA ALA A 141 -25.46 -13.62 -9.79
C ALA A 141 -24.58 -12.68 -10.64
N GLY A 142 -23.50 -13.23 -11.21
CA GLY A 142 -22.56 -12.46 -12.04
C GLY A 142 -21.64 -11.51 -11.27
N ALA A 143 -21.66 -11.51 -9.93
CA ALA A 143 -20.69 -10.77 -9.15
C ALA A 143 -19.29 -11.37 -9.31
N ARG A 144 -18.29 -10.51 -9.48
CA ARG A 144 -16.90 -10.90 -9.72
C ARG A 144 -15.95 -10.07 -8.85
N ALA A 145 -15.06 -10.75 -8.14
CA ALA A 145 -13.91 -10.16 -7.49
C ALA A 145 -12.79 -9.92 -8.52
N PHE A 146 -12.03 -8.86 -8.31
CA PHE A 146 -10.87 -8.47 -9.10
C PHE A 146 -9.69 -8.15 -8.17
N ARG A 147 -8.52 -8.68 -8.51
CA ARG A 147 -7.25 -8.23 -7.95
C ARG A 147 -6.76 -7.01 -8.73
N VAL A 148 -6.53 -5.91 -8.02
CA VAL A 148 -6.24 -4.60 -8.59
C VAL A 148 -4.91 -4.08 -8.07
N LEU A 149 -4.00 -3.76 -8.98
CA LEU A 149 -2.76 -3.06 -8.67
C LEU A 149 -3.04 -1.56 -8.53
N MET A 150 -3.02 -1.04 -7.31
CA MET A 150 -3.08 0.38 -7.00
C MET A 150 -1.66 0.97 -7.02
N MET A 151 -1.40 1.90 -7.94
CA MET A 151 -0.15 2.65 -8.02
C MET A 151 -0.35 4.07 -7.52
N MET A 152 0.39 4.45 -6.49
CA MET A 152 0.24 5.73 -5.82
C MET A 152 1.58 6.42 -5.65
N GLN A 153 1.61 7.74 -5.79
CA GLN A 153 2.79 8.55 -5.47
C GLN A 153 2.42 9.66 -4.49
N VAL A 154 3.00 9.63 -3.30
CA VAL A 154 2.82 10.64 -2.26
C VAL A 154 3.73 11.84 -2.52
N ALA A 155 3.14 13.04 -2.56
CA ALA A 155 3.89 14.27 -2.79
C ALA A 155 4.96 14.51 -1.71
N GLY A 156 6.19 14.79 -2.16
CA GLY A 156 7.33 15.10 -1.29
C GLY A 156 7.95 13.89 -0.60
N ILE A 157 7.44 12.68 -0.86
CA ILE A 157 7.92 11.43 -0.26
C ILE A 157 8.39 10.48 -1.35
N ASP A 158 7.50 10.14 -2.28
CA ASP A 158 7.79 9.16 -3.31
C ASP A 158 8.41 9.82 -4.55
N THR A 159 9.53 9.29 -5.03
CA THR A 159 10.16 9.75 -6.29
C THR A 159 9.50 9.14 -7.52
N ALA A 160 8.93 7.94 -7.37
CA ALA A 160 8.14 7.23 -8.38
C ALA A 160 6.93 6.56 -7.70
N PRO A 161 5.85 6.23 -8.45
CA PRO A 161 4.72 5.52 -7.88
C PRO A 161 5.12 4.21 -7.19
N ARG A 162 4.48 3.91 -6.05
CA ARG A 162 4.51 2.63 -5.35
C ARG A 162 3.26 1.83 -5.67
N ALA A 163 3.44 0.52 -5.86
CA ALA A 163 2.37 -0.40 -6.16
C ALA A 163 1.96 -1.17 -4.91
N THR A 164 0.66 -1.39 -4.75
CA THR A 164 0.06 -2.26 -3.72
C THR A 164 -1.14 -2.97 -4.33
N PHE A 165 -1.47 -4.15 -3.85
CA PHE A 165 -2.66 -4.87 -4.31
C PHE A 165 -3.85 -4.53 -3.42
N VAL A 166 -4.99 -4.30 -4.06
CA VAL A 166 -6.31 -4.18 -3.42
C VAL A 166 -7.28 -5.13 -4.09
N GLY A 167 -8.27 -5.59 -3.34
CA GLY A 167 -9.33 -6.46 -3.82
C GLY A 167 -10.63 -5.68 -3.96
N TYR A 168 -11.29 -5.80 -5.10
CA TYR A 168 -12.58 -5.13 -5.34
C TYR A 168 -13.56 -6.09 -6.00
N THR A 169 -14.77 -6.15 -5.47
CA THR A 169 -15.85 -6.97 -6.00
C THR A 169 -16.91 -6.11 -6.64
N PHE A 170 -17.23 -6.42 -7.90
CA PHE A 170 -18.20 -5.70 -8.70
C PHE A 170 -19.40 -6.58 -9.01
N ALA A 171 -20.59 -5.98 -9.03
CA ALA A 171 -21.81 -6.65 -9.44
C ALA A 171 -22.74 -5.66 -10.15
N GLU A 172 -23.59 -6.18 -11.04
CA GLU A 172 -24.61 -5.36 -11.69
C GLU A 172 -25.78 -5.09 -10.74
N ARG A 173 -26.24 -3.84 -10.73
CA ARG A 173 -27.43 -3.35 -10.00
C ARG A 173 -28.19 -2.38 -10.90
N GLY A 174 -29.42 -2.73 -11.25
CA GLY A 174 -30.25 -1.87 -12.11
C GLY A 174 -29.58 -1.51 -13.44
N GLY A 175 -28.88 -2.47 -14.06
CA GLY A 175 -28.16 -2.27 -15.33
C GLY A 175 -26.85 -1.47 -15.23
N ARG A 176 -26.31 -1.26 -14.01
CA ARG A 176 -25.04 -0.58 -13.78
C ARG A 176 -24.09 -1.50 -13.03
N LEU A 177 -22.85 -1.60 -13.50
CA LEU A 177 -21.78 -2.27 -12.76
C LEU A 177 -21.32 -1.39 -11.59
N LEU A 178 -21.42 -1.89 -10.36
CA LEU A 178 -21.08 -1.16 -9.14
C LEU A 178 -20.10 -1.97 -8.29
N LEU A 179 -19.23 -1.27 -7.57
CA LEU A 179 -18.42 -1.80 -6.49
C LEU A 179 -19.35 -2.14 -5.31
N VAL A 180 -19.37 -3.40 -4.93
CA VAL A 180 -20.27 -3.96 -3.91
C VAL A 180 -19.52 -4.48 -2.69
N ASP A 181 -18.22 -4.74 -2.81
CA ASP A 181 -17.33 -5.09 -1.70
C ASP A 181 -15.88 -4.68 -2.00
N ASP A 182 -15.10 -4.45 -0.95
CA ASP A 182 -13.70 -4.01 -0.98
C ASP A 182 -12.80 -4.80 -0.01
N ASP A 183 -13.31 -5.91 0.55
CA ASP A 183 -12.67 -6.68 1.62
C ASP A 183 -12.79 -8.20 1.45
N ASP A 184 -13.79 -8.69 0.72
CA ASP A 184 -14.12 -10.12 0.62
C ASP A 184 -13.02 -11.02 0.04
N ILE A 185 -11.98 -10.43 -0.59
CA ILE A 185 -10.78 -11.14 -1.07
C ILE A 185 -9.49 -10.71 -0.37
N ALA A 186 -9.55 -9.85 0.65
CA ALA A 186 -8.35 -9.27 1.26
C ALA A 186 -7.37 -10.33 1.81
N ALA A 187 -7.89 -11.43 2.33
CA ALA A 187 -7.08 -12.55 2.84
C ALA A 187 -6.41 -13.38 1.72
N GLU A 188 -6.91 -13.28 0.49
CA GLU A 188 -6.43 -14.03 -0.68
C GLU A 188 -5.36 -13.24 -1.46
N LEU A 189 -5.19 -11.96 -1.15
CA LEU A 189 -4.11 -11.15 -1.70
C LEU A 189 -2.76 -11.60 -1.12
N ASP A 190 -1.68 -11.42 -1.87
CA ASP A 190 -0.30 -11.72 -1.42
C ASP A 190 0.06 -10.98 -0.12
N SER A 191 -0.68 -9.92 0.20
CA SER A 191 -0.52 -9.12 1.39
C SER A 191 -1.15 -9.75 2.66
N GLY A 192 -1.80 -10.92 2.55
CA GLY A 192 -2.30 -11.70 3.69
C GLY A 192 -3.31 -10.96 4.57
N GLY A 193 -4.13 -10.08 3.97
CA GLY A 193 -5.05 -9.21 4.70
C GLY A 193 -4.42 -7.94 5.27
N TYR A 194 -3.15 -7.64 4.95
CA TYR A 194 -2.56 -6.31 5.19
C TYR A 194 -3.44 -5.23 4.57
N ARG A 195 -3.61 -4.16 5.32
CA ARG A 195 -4.41 -3.00 4.96
C ARG A 195 -3.52 -1.78 4.94
N GLU A 196 -3.75 -0.94 3.94
CA GLU A 196 -3.01 0.30 3.89
C GLU A 196 -3.52 1.26 4.99
N PRO A 197 -2.67 2.16 5.48
CA PRO A 197 -3.02 3.05 6.59
C PRO A 197 -4.29 3.88 6.36
N TRP A 198 -4.58 4.19 5.09
CA TRP A 198 -5.75 4.97 4.70
C TRP A 198 -7.06 4.16 4.68
N ASP A 199 -7.01 2.84 4.90
CA ASP A 199 -8.19 1.97 4.99
C ASP A 199 -8.63 1.71 6.44
N LEU A 200 -7.81 2.10 7.43
CA LEU A 200 -7.92 1.61 8.82
C LEU A 200 -8.54 2.61 9.81
N GLY A 201 -9.16 3.67 9.31
CA GLY A 201 -9.79 4.70 10.15
C GLY A 201 -9.45 6.12 9.70
N ALA A 202 -10.03 7.11 10.36
CA ALA A 202 -9.68 8.51 10.13
C ALA A 202 -8.24 8.77 10.54
N ILE A 203 -7.47 9.44 9.67
CA ILE A 203 -6.07 9.75 9.93
C ILE A 203 -5.84 11.24 10.10
N GLU A 204 -4.75 11.56 10.78
CA GLU A 204 -4.07 12.85 10.75
C GLU A 204 -2.69 12.70 10.11
N VAL A 205 -2.21 13.79 9.50
CA VAL A 205 -0.90 13.81 8.87
C VAL A 205 -0.09 14.99 9.36
N MET A 206 1.21 14.77 9.59
CA MET A 206 2.18 15.81 9.89
C MET A 206 3.28 15.80 8.84
N ARG A 207 3.59 16.98 8.29
CA ARG A 207 4.63 17.14 7.26
C ARG A 207 5.79 17.95 7.79
N LYS A 208 7.00 17.49 7.47
CA LYS A 208 8.24 18.26 7.53
C LYS A 208 9.03 18.04 6.24
N PRO A 209 10.04 18.86 5.92
CA PRO A 209 10.88 18.64 4.73
C PRO A 209 11.39 17.20 4.62
N GLY A 210 10.91 16.47 3.59
CA GLY A 210 11.27 15.07 3.34
C GLY A 210 10.66 14.03 4.30
N VAL A 211 9.65 14.40 5.10
CA VAL A 211 9.01 13.52 6.08
C VAL A 211 7.49 13.69 6.04
N LEU A 212 6.76 12.58 6.03
CA LEU A 212 5.32 12.51 6.25
C LEU A 212 5.05 11.50 7.37
N VAL A 213 4.35 11.93 8.41
CA VAL A 213 3.88 11.06 9.49
C VAL A 213 2.37 10.90 9.36
N VAL A 214 1.89 9.67 9.45
CA VAL A 214 0.47 9.29 9.45
C VAL A 214 0.16 8.65 10.81
N VAL A 215 -0.84 9.21 11.50
CA VAL A 215 -1.35 8.74 12.80
C VAL A 215 -2.88 8.66 12.77
N PRO A 216 -3.54 8.00 13.74
CA PRO A 216 -4.98 8.10 13.90
C PRO A 216 -5.44 9.54 14.17
N ALA A 217 -6.67 9.88 13.78
CA ALA A 217 -7.27 11.16 14.12
C ALA A 217 -7.30 11.39 15.65
N GLY A 218 -6.98 12.60 16.09
CA GLY A 218 -6.83 12.95 17.51
C GLY A 218 -5.41 12.79 18.07
N GLU A 219 -4.46 12.25 17.31
CA GLU A 219 -3.07 12.05 17.75
C GLU A 219 -2.07 13.11 17.25
N GLY A 220 -2.51 14.32 16.92
CA GLY A 220 -1.65 15.37 16.37
C GLY A 220 -0.38 15.67 17.18
N GLY A 221 -0.44 15.61 18.51
CA GLY A 221 0.76 15.77 19.37
C GLY A 221 1.79 14.65 19.20
N ASN A 222 1.33 13.41 19.00
CA ASN A 222 2.19 12.27 18.67
C ASN A 222 2.80 12.44 17.27
N ALA A 223 1.99 12.89 16.30
CA ALA A 223 2.45 13.16 14.94
C ALA A 223 3.56 14.22 14.88
N GLU A 224 3.42 15.30 15.66
CA GLU A 224 4.43 16.37 15.74
C GLU A 224 5.75 15.86 16.31
N ARG A 225 5.71 15.11 17.43
CA ARG A 225 6.88 14.50 18.04
C ARG A 225 7.59 13.57 17.06
N LEU A 226 6.87 12.62 16.46
CA LEU A 226 7.40 11.67 15.49
C LEU A 226 7.98 12.37 14.26
N ALA A 227 7.36 13.45 13.79
CA ALA A 227 7.87 14.20 12.65
C ALA A 227 9.19 14.90 12.97
N GLY A 228 9.35 15.43 14.18
CA GLY A 228 10.62 16.00 14.66
C GLY A 228 11.73 14.95 14.76
N GLU A 229 11.43 13.80 15.36
CA GLU A 229 12.37 12.67 15.47
C GLU A 229 12.79 12.14 14.08
N ALA A 230 11.82 11.89 13.20
CA ALA A 230 12.09 11.42 11.85
C ALA A 230 12.87 12.43 11.01
N GLN A 231 12.59 13.73 11.14
CA GLN A 231 13.35 14.76 10.43
C GLN A 231 14.82 14.79 10.87
N ALA A 232 15.09 14.69 12.17
CA ALA A 232 16.46 14.61 12.69
C ALA A 232 17.20 13.35 12.19
N ALA A 233 16.47 12.27 11.93
CA ALA A 233 17.03 11.01 11.43
C ALA A 233 17.32 10.99 9.90
N VAL A 234 16.78 11.94 9.12
CA VAL A 234 16.92 11.95 7.64
C VAL A 234 18.38 11.80 7.16
N PRO A 235 19.38 12.55 7.69
CA PRO A 235 20.76 12.40 7.23
C PRO A 235 21.31 10.99 7.45
N ALA A 236 21.03 10.39 8.61
CA ALA A 236 21.47 9.04 8.96
C ALA A 236 20.82 7.98 8.04
N VAL A 237 19.50 8.07 7.82
CA VAL A 237 18.77 7.17 6.91
C VAL A 237 19.29 7.28 5.48
N ARG A 238 19.55 8.49 4.98
CA ARG A 238 20.13 8.69 3.63
C ARG A 238 21.53 8.10 3.52
N SER A 239 22.36 8.28 4.55
CA SER A 239 23.70 7.69 4.60
C SER A 239 23.64 6.16 4.60
N ALA A 240 22.75 5.57 5.38
CA ALA A 240 22.63 4.12 5.52
C ALA A 240 22.05 3.44 4.26
N THR A 241 21.03 4.04 3.65
CA THR A 241 20.33 3.44 2.48
C THR A 241 21.03 3.71 1.15
N ARG A 242 21.96 4.67 1.10
CA ARG A 242 22.51 5.24 -0.14
C ARG A 242 21.44 5.74 -1.12
N ARG A 243 20.18 5.90 -0.67
CA ARG A 243 19.05 6.41 -1.47
C ARG A 243 18.94 7.91 -1.24
N ALA A 244 19.42 8.71 -2.19
CA ALA A 244 19.50 10.15 -2.02
C ALA A 244 18.15 10.90 -2.16
N GLN A 245 17.09 10.27 -2.70
CA GLN A 245 15.96 11.02 -3.24
C GLN A 245 14.58 10.73 -2.61
N ALA A 246 14.36 9.59 -1.96
CA ALA A 246 13.06 9.29 -1.34
C ALA A 246 12.93 9.99 0.03
N GLY A 247 11.74 10.51 0.33
CA GLY A 247 11.37 10.97 1.66
C GLY A 247 11.04 9.80 2.59
N ILE A 248 10.83 10.11 3.87
CA ILE A 248 10.48 9.14 4.91
C ILE A 248 8.98 9.20 5.17
N LEU A 249 8.29 8.07 4.97
CA LEU A 249 6.92 7.86 5.43
C LEU A 249 6.95 7.12 6.77
N VAL A 250 6.35 7.71 7.80
CA VAL A 250 6.16 7.08 9.11
C VAL A 250 4.68 6.75 9.27
N ILE A 251 4.37 5.48 9.48
CA ILE A 251 3.03 4.99 9.78
C ILE A 251 3.04 4.58 11.25
N ALA A 252 2.27 5.30 12.07
CA ALA A 252 2.16 5.03 13.50
C ALA A 252 0.69 4.77 13.83
N LEU A 253 0.17 3.63 13.38
CA LEU A 253 -1.17 3.14 13.69
C LEU A 253 -1.08 1.99 14.69
N ALA A 254 -2.03 1.91 15.62
CA ALA A 254 -2.13 0.80 16.57
C ALA A 254 -2.71 -0.47 15.95
N ASP A 255 -3.44 -0.34 14.83
CA ASP A 255 -4.02 -1.47 14.13
C ASP A 255 -2.93 -2.28 13.43
N LYS A 256 -2.69 -3.50 13.92
CA LYS A 256 -1.65 -4.40 13.42
C LYS A 256 -1.86 -4.81 11.96
N ARG A 257 -3.06 -4.65 11.40
CA ARG A 257 -3.30 -4.88 9.96
C ARG A 257 -2.55 -3.87 9.08
N SER A 258 -2.10 -2.75 9.64
CA SER A 258 -1.21 -1.78 8.97
C SER A 258 0.25 -2.19 9.00
N MET A 259 0.59 -3.33 9.62
CA MET A 259 1.95 -3.84 9.71
C MET A 259 2.03 -5.10 8.87
N ASP A 260 2.85 -5.05 7.83
CA ASP A 260 3.16 -6.24 7.04
C ASP A 260 3.94 -7.23 7.94
N PRO A 261 3.45 -8.47 8.11
CA PRO A 261 4.09 -9.47 8.97
C PRO A 261 5.49 -9.87 8.49
N GLU A 262 5.82 -9.67 7.22
CA GLU A 262 7.14 -9.94 6.67
C GLU A 262 8.16 -8.83 7.00
N TRP A 263 7.69 -7.66 7.44
CA TRP A 263 8.55 -6.55 7.83
C TRP A 263 9.24 -6.84 9.16
N ARG A 264 10.46 -7.39 9.07
CA ARG A 264 11.31 -7.68 10.23
C ARG A 264 11.76 -6.38 10.91
N THR A 265 11.07 -5.99 11.98
CA THR A 265 11.44 -4.83 12.83
C THR A 265 12.65 -5.07 13.74
N GLY A 266 13.40 -6.17 13.54
CA GLY A 266 14.50 -6.54 14.43
C GLY A 266 14.08 -6.81 15.89
N GLY A 267 12.78 -7.01 16.16
CA GLY A 267 12.26 -7.26 17.51
C GLY A 267 12.01 -6.01 18.35
N HIS A 268 12.15 -4.81 17.80
CA HIS A 268 11.81 -3.56 18.48
C HIS A 268 10.36 -3.13 18.22
N ALA A 269 9.71 -2.56 19.26
CA ALA A 269 8.31 -2.10 19.20
C ALA A 269 8.07 -0.96 18.18
N ALA A 270 9.13 -0.30 17.72
CA ALA A 270 9.14 0.62 16.59
C ALA A 270 10.27 0.18 15.64
N GLY A 271 9.91 -0.40 14.50
CA GLY A 271 10.86 -0.72 13.43
C GLY A 271 10.61 0.16 12.21
N ALA A 272 11.65 0.82 11.72
CA ALA A 272 11.60 1.45 10.41
C ALA A 272 12.01 0.42 9.36
N VAL A 273 11.11 0.07 8.45
CA VAL A 273 11.40 -0.86 7.36
C VAL A 273 11.53 -0.08 6.05
N ALA A 274 12.68 -0.27 5.38
CA ALA A 274 12.90 0.29 4.06
C ALA A 274 12.39 -0.69 3.01
N VAL A 275 11.17 -0.48 2.53
CA VAL A 275 10.58 -1.34 1.49
C VAL A 275 11.14 -0.91 0.12
N PRO A 276 11.70 -1.83 -0.68
CA PRO A 276 12.03 -1.52 -2.07
C PRO A 276 10.75 -1.20 -2.83
N ASN A 277 10.74 -0.05 -3.49
CA ASN A 277 9.62 0.31 -4.35
C ASN A 277 9.68 -0.55 -5.62
N VAL A 278 8.67 -1.39 -5.85
CA VAL A 278 8.52 -2.08 -7.13
C VAL A 278 7.92 -1.09 -8.11
N ALA A 279 8.78 -0.45 -8.90
CA ALA A 279 8.31 0.20 -10.12
C ALA A 279 7.82 -0.91 -11.07
N PRO A 280 6.61 -0.80 -11.65
CA PRO A 280 6.24 -1.70 -12.73
C PRO A 280 7.29 -1.54 -13.82
N THR A 281 8.01 -2.60 -14.14
CA THR A 281 8.83 -2.66 -15.35
C THR A 281 7.91 -2.28 -16.50
N ALA A 282 8.24 -1.20 -17.22
CA ALA A 282 7.61 -0.94 -18.50
C ALA A 282 7.76 -2.23 -19.31
N GLU A 283 6.66 -2.72 -19.87
CA GLU A 283 6.66 -3.89 -20.73
C GLU A 283 7.82 -3.78 -21.72
N ASP A 284 8.56 -4.88 -21.85
CA ASP A 284 9.71 -4.99 -22.72
C ASP A 284 9.29 -4.61 -24.16
N PRO A 285 9.82 -3.51 -24.73
CA PRO A 285 9.44 -3.04 -26.07
C PRO A 285 9.86 -4.01 -27.20
N THR A 286 10.49 -5.15 -26.87
CA THR A 286 10.91 -6.15 -27.84
C THR A 286 9.84 -7.18 -28.21
N SER A 287 8.68 -7.23 -27.54
CA SER A 287 7.61 -8.18 -27.90
C SER A 287 6.92 -7.85 -29.24
N SER A 288 6.99 -6.59 -29.70
CA SER A 288 6.36 -6.15 -30.94
C SER A 288 7.18 -6.41 -32.22
N ARG A 289 8.44 -6.86 -32.12
CA ARG A 289 9.30 -7.11 -33.31
C ARG A 289 9.36 -8.55 -33.79
N ARG A 290 8.71 -9.51 -33.13
CA ARG A 290 8.74 -10.93 -33.53
C ARG A 290 7.54 -11.42 -34.35
N SER A 291 6.53 -10.58 -34.62
CA SER A 291 5.40 -10.91 -35.50
C SER A 291 5.54 -10.39 -36.95
N ALA A 292 6.66 -9.76 -37.32
CA ALA A 292 6.86 -9.22 -38.67
C ALA A 292 7.91 -9.97 -39.52
N ALA A 293 8.40 -11.12 -39.07
CA ALA A 293 9.28 -11.99 -39.84
C ALA A 293 8.71 -13.41 -39.83
N GLY A 294 7.74 -13.65 -40.70
CA GLY A 294 7.04 -14.92 -40.79
C GLY A 294 6.05 -14.98 -41.94
N TRP A 295 6.40 -14.41 -43.10
CA TRP A 295 5.96 -14.77 -44.45
C TRP A 295 7.04 -14.32 -45.43
#